data_AF-A0A2H3KU29-F1
#
_entry.id   AF-A0A2H3KU29-F1
#
_cell.length_a   1.000
_cell.length_b   1.000
_cell.length_c   1.000
_cell.angle_alpha   90.00
_cell.angle_beta   90.00
_cell.angle_gamma   90.00
#
_symmetry.space_group_name_H-M   'P 1'
#
loop_
_entity.id
_entity.type
_entity.pdbx_description
1 polymer ?
#
loop_
_entity_poly.entity_id
_entity_poly.type
_entity_poly.pdbx_seq_one_letter_code
_entity_poly.pdbx_strand_id
1 'polypeptide(L)'
;MALRAYIPERMTLDIGILIHEHDGDAARQALSNAGYQMSGPLSIGGFSLQAADPATPPLDILTRTDAWVDEALAHPIYDAAGYPVLARPYLILLKLSAGRTQDLADVQRLVAYTSEDERNAYRILVAQEAPELSEDLEALFTLADLEFGAKEEGA
;
A
#
# COMPACT_ATOMS: atom_id res chain seq x y z
N MET A 1 1.06 -5.84 8.77
CA MET A 1 0.41 -5.49 7.48
C MET A 1 0.08 -3.99 7.47
N ALA A 2 0.35 -3.28 6.37
CA ALA A 2 0.19 -1.82 6.33
C ALA A 2 -1.26 -1.32 6.56
N LEU A 3 -2.27 -1.98 5.98
CA LEU A 3 -3.68 -1.59 6.18
C LEU A 3 -4.13 -1.68 7.64
N ARG A 4 -3.61 -2.64 8.42
CA ARG A 4 -3.94 -2.82 9.85
C ARG A 4 -3.57 -1.61 10.69
N ALA A 5 -2.62 -0.79 10.24
CA ALA A 5 -2.28 0.45 10.93
C ALA A 5 -3.39 1.51 10.82
N TYR A 6 -4.34 1.35 9.90
CA TYR A 6 -5.33 2.38 9.59
C TYR A 6 -6.79 1.89 9.63
N ILE A 7 -7.06 0.62 9.32
CA ILE A 7 -8.42 0.05 9.25
C ILE A 7 -8.47 -1.35 9.91
N PRO A 8 -9.64 -1.81 10.40
CA PRO A 8 -9.81 -3.15 10.94
C PRO A 8 -9.36 -4.23 9.95
N GLU A 9 -8.64 -5.23 10.48
CA GLU A 9 -8.01 -6.28 9.68
C GLU A 9 -9.04 -7.13 8.93
N ARG A 10 -8.83 -7.25 7.61
CA ARG A 10 -9.45 -8.30 6.80
C ARG A 10 -8.46 -9.45 6.67
N MET A 11 -8.97 -10.67 6.45
CA MET A 11 -8.12 -11.83 6.20
C MET A 11 -7.28 -11.57 4.95
N THR A 12 -5.99 -11.28 5.13
CA THR A 12 -5.03 -11.19 4.03
C THR A 12 -4.34 -12.51 3.87
N LEU A 13 -4.42 -13.02 2.64
CA LEU A 13 -3.88 -14.31 2.29
C LEU A 13 -2.36 -14.25 2.17
N ASP A 14 -1.81 -13.06 1.93
CA ASP A 14 -0.43 -12.75 1.60
C ASP A 14 0.13 -11.58 2.45
N ILE A 15 1.45 -11.52 2.57
CA ILE A 15 2.18 -10.40 3.19
C ILE A 15 2.91 -9.63 2.08
N GLY A 16 2.50 -8.37 1.87
CA GLY A 16 3.17 -7.45 0.95
C GLY A 16 4.36 -6.72 1.59
N ILE A 17 5.49 -6.68 0.89
CA ILE A 17 6.71 -5.94 1.26
C ILE A 17 7.13 -5.06 0.08
N LEU A 18 7.28 -3.76 0.30
CA LEU A 18 7.84 -2.84 -0.68
C LEU A 18 9.34 -2.69 -0.46
N ILE A 19 10.12 -2.79 -1.54
CA ILE A 19 11.56 -2.51 -1.58
C ILE A 19 11.92 -1.71 -2.84
N HIS A 20 13.12 -1.15 -2.86
CA HIS A 20 13.69 -0.64 -4.09
C HIS A 20 13.93 -1.77 -5.11
N GLU A 21 13.75 -1.48 -6.39
CA GLU A 21 14.04 -2.46 -7.45
C GLU A 21 15.50 -2.91 -7.44
N HIS A 22 16.45 -2.01 -7.11
CA HIS A 22 17.87 -2.38 -7.02
C HIS A 22 18.17 -3.40 -5.91
N ASP A 23 17.30 -3.54 -4.90
CA ASP A 23 17.42 -4.52 -3.82
C ASP A 23 16.77 -5.86 -4.17
N GLY A 24 16.07 -5.95 -5.30
CA GLY A 24 15.25 -7.11 -5.68
C GLY A 24 16.03 -8.43 -5.70
N ASP A 25 17.22 -8.45 -6.28
CA ASP A 25 18.05 -9.65 -6.34
C ASP A 25 18.61 -10.04 -4.95
N ALA A 26 19.00 -9.05 -4.14
CA ALA A 26 19.47 -9.30 -2.79
C ALA A 26 18.34 -9.86 -1.91
N ALA A 27 17.14 -9.30 -2.00
CA ALA A 27 15.95 -9.77 -1.29
C ALA A 27 15.58 -11.20 -1.72
N ARG A 28 15.60 -11.48 -3.04
CA ARG A 28 15.37 -12.83 -3.57
C ARG A 28 16.36 -13.84 -3.00
N GLN A 29 17.64 -13.50 -2.97
CA GLN A 29 18.67 -14.39 -2.45
C GLN A 29 18.52 -14.61 -0.94
N ALA A 30 18.26 -13.55 -0.18
CA ALA A 30 18.04 -13.65 1.26
C ALA A 30 16.84 -14.52 1.61
N LEU A 31 15.71 -14.33 0.93
CA LEU A 31 14.49 -15.11 1.16
C LEU A 31 14.65 -16.57 0.71
N SER A 32 15.34 -16.82 -0.41
CA SER A 32 15.66 -18.19 -0.83
C SER A 32 16.54 -18.91 0.18
N ASN A 33 17.56 -18.24 0.74
CA ASN A 33 18.39 -18.79 1.80
C ASN A 33 17.59 -19.04 3.10
N ALA A 34 16.52 -18.28 3.33
CA ALA A 34 15.59 -18.49 4.44
C ALA A 34 14.56 -19.60 4.17
N GLY A 35 14.61 -20.28 3.03
CA GLY A 35 13.74 -21.41 2.69
C GLY A 35 12.47 -21.06 1.92
N TYR A 36 12.32 -19.82 1.45
CA TYR A 36 11.23 -19.45 0.55
C TYR A 36 11.53 -19.86 -0.89
N GLN A 37 10.48 -20.21 -1.63
CA GLN A 37 10.54 -20.61 -3.03
C GLN A 37 9.76 -19.64 -3.90
N MET A 38 10.31 -19.29 -5.06
CA MET A 38 9.68 -18.39 -6.01
C MET A 38 8.39 -19.01 -6.56
N SER A 39 7.29 -18.28 -6.46
CA SER A 39 6.00 -18.69 -7.03
C SER A 39 5.75 -18.06 -8.40
N GLY A 40 6.24 -16.84 -8.63
CA GLY A 40 6.13 -16.17 -9.93
C GLY A 40 6.31 -14.65 -9.83
N PRO A 41 6.34 -13.95 -10.98
CA PRO A 41 6.35 -12.50 -11.02
C PRO A 41 4.98 -11.90 -10.70
N LEU A 42 4.97 -10.70 -10.11
CA LEU A 42 3.76 -9.90 -9.91
C LEU A 42 3.45 -9.07 -11.16
N SER A 43 2.17 -8.84 -11.45
CA SER A 43 1.72 -8.05 -12.61
C SER A 43 2.05 -6.55 -12.51
N ILE A 44 2.40 -6.07 -11.31
CA ILE A 44 2.68 -4.66 -10.99
C ILE A 44 4.16 -4.43 -10.64
N GLY A 45 5.02 -5.37 -11.01
CA GLY A 45 6.44 -5.37 -10.65
C GLY A 45 6.70 -6.13 -9.34
N GLY A 46 7.85 -6.80 -9.27
CA GLY A 46 8.23 -7.63 -8.14
C GLY A 46 7.89 -9.11 -8.31
N PHE A 47 7.81 -9.85 -7.21
CA PHE A 47 7.71 -11.30 -7.21
C PHE A 47 7.06 -11.88 -5.95
N SER A 48 6.39 -13.01 -6.10
CA SER A 48 5.79 -13.77 -5.03
C SER A 48 6.66 -14.95 -4.61
N LEU A 49 6.69 -15.25 -3.32
CA LEU A 49 7.34 -16.43 -2.75
C LEU A 49 6.40 -17.17 -1.80
N GLN A 50 6.61 -18.47 -1.70
CA GLN A 50 5.93 -19.35 -0.75
C GLN A 50 6.94 -20.00 0.19
N ALA A 51 6.57 -20.15 1.45
CA ALA A 51 7.32 -20.96 2.38
C ALA A 51 7.03 -22.46 2.14
N ALA A 52 7.90 -23.32 2.67
CA ALA A 52 7.68 -24.77 2.62
C ALA A 52 6.46 -25.22 3.45
N ASP A 53 6.16 -24.49 4.55
CA ASP A 53 4.97 -24.74 5.35
C ASP A 53 3.75 -24.01 4.73
N PRO A 54 2.72 -24.75 4.25
CA PRO A 54 1.54 -24.14 3.66
C PRO A 54 0.68 -23.33 4.66
N ALA A 55 0.93 -23.46 5.96
CA ALA A 55 0.30 -22.60 6.97
C ALA A 55 0.93 -21.19 7.04
N THR A 56 2.12 -21.01 6.47
CA THR A 56 2.78 -19.70 6.39
C THR A 56 2.24 -18.92 5.19
N PRO A 57 1.73 -17.70 5.37
CA PRO A 57 1.25 -16.87 4.26
C PRO A 57 2.34 -16.64 3.19
N PRO A 58 1.99 -16.62 1.90
CA PRO A 58 2.88 -16.17 0.84
C PRO A 58 3.40 -14.75 1.07
N LEU A 59 4.59 -14.47 0.54
CA LEU A 59 5.18 -13.14 0.52
C LEU A 59 5.10 -12.56 -0.88
N ASP A 60 4.58 -11.35 -0.99
CA ASP A 60 4.59 -10.56 -2.22
C ASP A 60 5.60 -9.41 -2.06
N ILE A 61 6.72 -9.52 -2.77
CA ILE A 61 7.76 -8.49 -2.78
C ILE A 61 7.47 -7.55 -3.95
N LEU A 62 6.97 -6.36 -3.67
CA LEU A 62 6.84 -5.29 -4.66
C LEU A 62 8.17 -4.56 -4.79
N THR A 63 8.63 -4.40 -6.03
CA THR A 63 9.82 -3.63 -6.39
C THR A 63 9.43 -2.41 -7.18
N ARG A 64 9.94 -1.24 -6.80
CA ARG A 64 9.64 0.03 -7.49
C ARG A 64 10.88 0.91 -7.66
N THR A 65 10.80 1.79 -8.66
CA THR A 65 11.81 2.81 -9.00
C THR A 65 11.24 4.23 -8.98
N ASP A 66 9.97 4.38 -8.60
CA ASP A 66 9.33 5.68 -8.52
C ASP A 66 10.04 6.58 -7.47
N ALA A 67 10.13 7.87 -7.76
CA ALA A 67 10.87 8.83 -6.93
C ALA A 67 10.33 8.92 -5.49
N TRP A 68 9.01 8.80 -5.31
CA TRP A 68 8.39 8.81 -3.99
C TRP A 68 8.80 7.63 -3.09
N VAL A 69 9.35 6.54 -3.65
CA VAL A 69 9.72 5.35 -2.87
C VAL A 69 10.84 5.65 -1.88
N ASP A 70 11.83 6.47 -2.28
CA ASP A 70 12.93 6.89 -1.40
C ASP A 70 12.38 7.57 -0.13
N GLU A 71 11.47 8.53 -0.33
CA GLU A 71 10.85 9.29 0.76
C GLU A 71 9.94 8.39 1.62
N ALA A 72 9.18 7.49 1.00
CA ALA A 72 8.29 6.57 1.71
C ALA A 72 9.04 5.55 2.57
N LEU A 73 10.20 5.07 2.11
CA LEU A 73 11.04 4.13 2.86
C LEU A 73 11.89 4.83 3.92
N ALA A 74 12.24 6.10 3.74
CA ALA A 74 12.95 6.91 4.74
C ALA A 74 12.05 7.30 5.93
N HIS A 75 10.75 7.48 5.69
CA HIS A 75 9.78 7.91 6.70
C HIS A 75 8.64 6.90 6.91
N PRO A 76 8.93 5.66 7.33
CA PRO A 76 7.89 4.70 7.64
C PRO A 76 7.15 5.14 8.91
N ILE A 77 5.91 4.69 9.04
CA ILE A 77 5.26 4.60 10.34
C ILE A 77 5.41 3.18 10.88
N TYR A 78 5.08 2.97 12.15
CA TYR A 78 5.18 1.65 12.78
C TYR A 78 3.80 1.15 13.19
N ASP A 79 3.52 -0.12 12.90
CA ASP A 79 2.30 -0.77 13.39
C ASP A 79 2.43 -1.15 14.88
N ALA A 80 1.34 -1.64 15.48
CA ALA A 80 1.32 -2.03 16.89
C ALA A 80 2.30 -3.15 17.27
N ALA A 81 2.79 -3.91 16.28
CA ALA A 81 3.79 -4.95 16.48
C ALA A 81 5.23 -4.45 16.21
N GLY A 82 5.40 -3.17 15.89
CA GLY A 82 6.69 -2.54 15.66
C GLY A 82 7.25 -2.75 14.25
N TYR A 83 6.44 -3.23 13.31
CA TYR A 83 6.90 -3.37 11.92
C TYR A 83 6.78 -2.05 11.16
N PRO A 84 7.77 -1.70 10.32
CA PRO A 84 7.66 -0.54 9.44
C PRO A 84 6.55 -0.77 8.42
N VAL A 85 5.69 0.22 8.24
CA VAL A 85 4.63 0.22 7.24
C VAL A 85 4.55 1.57 6.55
N LEU A 86 4.07 1.56 5.30
CA LEU A 86 3.91 2.79 4.53
C LEU A 86 3.00 3.78 5.25
N ALA A 87 3.41 5.05 5.24
CA ALA A 87 2.54 6.15 5.61
C ALA A 87 1.32 6.16 4.68
N ARG A 88 0.17 6.57 5.22
CA ARG A 88 -1.13 6.51 4.54
C ARG A 88 -1.13 7.14 3.14
N PRO A 89 -0.52 8.33 2.89
CA PRO A 89 -0.45 8.92 1.55
C PRO A 89 0.18 7.98 0.51
N TYR A 90 1.33 7.37 0.84
CA TYR A 90 2.03 6.47 -0.07
C TYR A 90 1.30 5.14 -0.24
N LEU A 91 0.61 4.65 0.80
CA LEU A 91 -0.24 3.47 0.68
C LEU A 91 -1.44 3.72 -0.25
N ILE A 92 -2.04 4.93 -0.20
CA ILE A 92 -3.09 5.35 -1.13
C ILE A 92 -2.54 5.39 -2.55
N LEU A 93 -1.42 6.09 -2.78
CA LEU A 93 -0.78 6.20 -4.09
C LEU A 93 -0.47 4.83 -4.68
N LEU A 94 0.11 3.92 -3.87
CA LEU A 94 0.43 2.56 -4.29
C LEU A 94 -0.81 1.77 -4.73
N LYS A 95 -1.88 1.83 -3.94
CA LYS A 95 -3.13 1.10 -4.23
C LYS A 95 -3.89 1.69 -5.41
N LEU A 96 -3.91 3.01 -5.52
CA LEU A 96 -4.52 3.71 -6.64
C LEU A 96 -3.83 3.32 -7.95
N SER A 97 -2.50 3.30 -7.95
CA SER A 97 -1.68 2.87 -9.10
C SER A 97 -1.89 1.40 -9.48
N ALA A 98 -2.21 0.53 -8.52
CA ALA A 98 -2.51 -0.87 -8.80
C ALA A 98 -3.88 -1.06 -9.48
N GLY A 99 -4.85 -0.17 -9.21
CA GLY A 99 -6.13 -0.08 -9.93
C GLY A 99 -7.07 -1.29 -9.81
N ARG A 100 -6.72 -2.34 -9.05
CA ARG A 100 -7.58 -3.51 -8.87
C ARG A 100 -8.80 -3.12 -8.03
N THR A 101 -9.95 -3.74 -8.30
CA THR A 101 -11.21 -3.45 -7.57
C THR A 101 -11.05 -3.48 -6.05
N GLN A 102 -10.30 -4.45 -5.53
CA GLN A 102 -10.01 -4.55 -4.09
C GLN A 102 -9.14 -3.39 -3.59
N ASP A 103 -8.14 -2.98 -4.37
CA ASP A 103 -7.25 -1.88 -4.00
C ASP A 103 -8.01 -0.55 -3.97
N LEU A 104 -8.91 -0.31 -4.93
CA LEU A 104 -9.78 0.87 -4.92
C LEU A 104 -10.73 0.89 -3.71
N ALA A 105 -11.32 -0.26 -3.37
CA ALA A 105 -12.15 -0.38 -2.16
C ALA A 105 -11.36 -0.14 -0.87
N ASP A 106 -10.08 -0.52 -0.84
CA ASP A 106 -9.20 -0.22 0.28
C ASP A 106 -8.83 1.27 0.34
N VAL A 107 -8.56 1.92 -0.80
CA VAL A 107 -8.34 3.38 -0.85
C VAL A 107 -9.55 4.12 -0.31
N GLN A 108 -10.76 3.75 -0.72
CA GLN A 108 -12.00 4.35 -0.21
C GLN A 108 -12.09 4.29 1.32
N ARG A 109 -11.68 3.16 1.93
CA ARG A 109 -11.61 3.03 3.40
C ARG A 109 -10.46 3.82 4.02
N LEU A 110 -9.32 3.92 3.36
CA LEU A 110 -8.16 4.69 3.85
C LEU A 110 -8.44 6.20 3.86
N VAL A 111 -9.25 6.69 2.93
CA VAL A 111 -9.66 8.11 2.87
C VAL A 111 -10.92 8.40 3.69
N ALA A 112 -11.65 7.38 4.12
CA ALA A 112 -12.78 7.56 5.02
C ALA A 112 -12.31 8.22 6.33
N TYR A 113 -13.10 9.17 6.83
CA TYR A 113 -12.84 9.91 8.08
C TYR A 113 -11.54 10.74 8.12
N THR A 114 -10.90 10.97 6.97
CA THR A 114 -9.76 11.89 6.85
C THR A 114 -10.25 13.34 6.87
N SER A 115 -9.47 14.26 7.45
CA SER A 115 -9.75 15.71 7.40
C SER A 115 -9.47 16.28 6.01
N GLU A 116 -9.96 17.49 5.74
CA GLU A 116 -9.70 18.17 4.47
C GLU A 116 -8.20 18.47 4.29
N ASP A 117 -7.48 18.78 5.37
CA ASP A 117 -6.01 18.92 5.34
C ASP A 117 -5.30 17.63 4.91
N GLU A 118 -5.75 16.48 5.43
CA GLU A 118 -5.23 15.17 5.01
C GLU A 118 -5.55 14.90 3.53
N ARG A 119 -6.78 15.19 3.08
CA ARG A 119 -7.17 15.04 1.67
C ARG A 119 -6.36 15.93 0.75
N ASN A 120 -6.11 17.18 1.14
CA ASN A 120 -5.25 18.10 0.39
C ASN A 120 -3.81 17.60 0.28
N ALA A 121 -3.26 17.00 1.35
CA ALA A 121 -1.95 16.37 1.27
C ALA A 121 -1.93 15.19 0.27
N TYR A 122 -2.98 14.37 0.23
CA TYR A 122 -3.09 13.28 -0.75
C TYR A 122 -3.21 13.81 -2.17
N ARG A 123 -4.01 14.88 -2.41
CA ARG A 123 -4.12 15.54 -3.71
C ARG A 123 -2.77 16.04 -4.21
N ILE A 124 -2.01 16.72 -3.34
CA ILE A 124 -0.70 17.24 -3.70
C ILE A 124 0.23 16.10 -4.11
N LEU A 125 0.29 15.02 -3.32
CA LEU A 125 1.13 13.87 -3.62
C LEU A 125 0.72 13.18 -4.93
N VAL A 126 -0.58 12.91 -5.13
CA VAL A 126 -1.06 12.25 -6.37
C VAL A 126 -0.85 13.14 -7.58
N ALA A 127 -1.10 14.45 -7.49
CA ALA A 127 -0.86 15.38 -8.59
C ALA A 127 0.63 15.47 -8.98
N GLN A 128 1.53 15.27 -8.02
CA GLN A 128 2.98 15.26 -8.25
C GLN A 128 3.47 13.95 -8.88
N GLU A 129 3.03 12.81 -8.33
CA GLU A 129 3.62 11.50 -8.65
C GLU A 129 2.82 10.71 -9.72
N ALA A 130 1.51 10.92 -9.79
CA ALA A 130 0.61 10.22 -10.72
C ALA A 130 -0.58 11.12 -11.12
N PRO A 131 -0.32 12.24 -11.82
CA PRO A 131 -1.35 13.25 -12.11
C PRO A 131 -2.58 12.67 -12.82
N GLU A 132 -2.41 11.64 -13.63
CA GLU A 132 -3.49 10.93 -14.32
C GLU A 132 -4.49 10.24 -13.39
N LEU A 133 -4.10 9.94 -12.14
CA LEU A 133 -4.96 9.32 -11.13
C LEU A 133 -5.71 10.35 -10.27
N SER A 134 -5.55 11.64 -10.55
CA SER A 134 -6.15 12.70 -9.73
C SER A 134 -7.69 12.66 -9.76
N GLU A 135 -8.28 12.37 -10.91
CA GLU A 135 -9.74 12.23 -11.03
C GLU A 135 -10.26 11.00 -10.27
N ASP A 136 -9.52 9.89 -10.32
CA ASP A 136 -9.86 8.67 -9.58
C ASP A 136 -9.82 8.91 -8.07
N LEU A 137 -8.83 9.67 -7.58
CA LEU A 137 -8.75 10.04 -6.17
C LEU A 137 -9.98 10.86 -5.72
N GLU A 138 -10.39 11.87 -6.49
CA GLU A 138 -11.59 12.67 -6.16
C GLU A 138 -12.87 11.85 -6.17
N ALA A 139 -12.98 10.92 -7.14
CA ALA A 139 -14.10 9.99 -7.19
C ALA A 139 -14.14 9.12 -5.92
N LEU A 140 -12.98 8.65 -5.44
CA LEU A 140 -12.89 7.85 -4.21
C LEU A 140 -13.18 8.65 -2.95
N PHE A 141 -12.82 9.93 -2.87
CA PHE A 141 -13.29 10.81 -1.78
C PHE A 141 -14.80 10.92 -1.76
N THR A 142 -15.40 11.17 -2.94
CA THR A 142 -16.85 11.28 -3.09
C THR A 142 -17.54 9.98 -2.67
N LEU A 143 -17.05 8.83 -3.12
CA LEU A 143 -17.59 7.51 -2.76
C LEU A 143 -17.42 7.22 -1.26
N ALA A 144 -16.30 7.61 -0.65
CA ALA A 144 -16.09 7.44 0.78
C ALA A 144 -17.09 8.28 1.60
N ASP A 145 -17.35 9.53 1.20
CA ASP A 145 -18.32 10.38 1.89
C ASP A 145 -19.75 9.86 1.77
N LEU A 146 -20.11 9.29 0.61
CA LEU A 146 -21.41 8.65 0.40
C LEU A 146 -21.61 7.38 1.24
N GLU A 147 -20.57 6.56 1.38
CA GLU A 147 -20.66 5.28 2.11
C GLU A 147 -20.53 5.45 3.63
N PHE A 148 -19.59 6.29 4.08
CA PHE A 148 -19.19 6.40 5.49
C PHE A 148 -19.70 7.65 6.18
N GLY A 149 -20.29 8.59 5.41
CA GLY A 149 -20.64 9.93 5.85
C GLY A 149 -19.47 10.89 5.71
N ALA A 150 -19.77 12.11 5.27
CA ALA A 150 -18.79 13.19 5.28
C ALA A 150 -18.41 13.53 6.73
N LYS A 151 -17.11 13.72 6.98
CA LYS A 151 -16.65 14.23 8.27
C LYS A 151 -17.04 15.70 8.36
N GLU A 152 -18.07 16.02 9.14
CA GLU A 152 -18.40 17.42 9.41
C GLU A 152 -17.23 18.07 10.16
N GLU A 153 -16.65 19.13 9.59
CA GLU A 153 -15.71 19.98 10.31
C GLU A 153 -16.48 20.75 11.39
N GLY A 154 -16.52 20.21 12.61
CA GLY A 154 -16.90 20.94 13.81
C GLY A 154 -17.95 20.26 14.69
N ALA A 155 -17.46 19.56 15.71
CA ALA A 155 -18.03 19.57 17.06
C ALA A 155 -16.90 19.48 18.09
#